data_AF-A0A2E6QZT5-F1
#
_entry.id   AF-A0A2E6QZT5-F1
#
_cell.length_a   1.000
_cell.length_b   1.000
_cell.length_c   1.000
_cell.angle_alpha   90.00
_cell.angle_beta   90.00
_cell.angle_gamma   90.00
#
_symmetry.space_group_name_H-M   'P 1'
#
loop_
_entity.id
_entity.type
_entity.pdbx_description
1 polymer ?
#
loop_
_entity_poly.entity_id
_entity_poly.type
_entity_poly.pdbx_seq_one_letter_code
_entity_poly.pdbx_strand_id
1 'polypeptide(L)'
;MFQHLEHGQRCFADAFGQFTLSISLRGQPKDVMFHSDQGCQYSSLAYQQQLWRKRFVQSMSRRGNCWDNAPMERLFRSYKSEWMPKQGYQNLDEATKDISYYLMSYYNQQRPHSYNGGLTPVQAEKRLNKLSGNS
;
A
#
# COMPACT_ATOMS: atom_id res chain seq x y z
N MET A 1 0.49 -29.53 15.45
CA MET A 1 -0.51 -28.67 16.13
C MET A 1 0.26 -27.60 16.92
N PHE A 2 0.82 -26.63 16.21
CA PHE A 2 1.33 -25.39 16.78
C PHE A 2 0.40 -24.27 16.31
N GLN A 3 -0.15 -23.57 17.29
CA GLN A 3 -1.24 -22.60 17.24
C GLN A 3 -0.87 -21.42 16.31
N HIS A 4 -1.72 -20.97 15.39
CA HIS A 4 -2.73 -19.92 15.60
C HIS A 4 -2.24 -18.77 16.51
N LEU A 5 -2.30 -17.54 15.99
CA LEU A 5 -1.70 -16.27 16.49
C LEU A 5 -0.25 -16.11 15.94
N GLU A 6 0.01 -15.37 14.86
CA GLU A 6 0.26 -13.91 14.88
C GLU A 6 0.41 -13.37 13.42
N HIS A 7 -0.42 -13.82 12.48
CA HIS A 7 -0.30 -13.39 11.07
C HIS A 7 -0.79 -11.94 10.82
N GLY A 8 -1.58 -11.37 11.74
CA GLY A 8 -2.16 -10.03 11.59
C GLY A 8 -1.22 -8.88 11.97
N GLN A 9 -0.20 -9.12 12.79
CA GLN A 9 0.70 -8.06 13.27
C GLN A 9 2.01 -7.94 12.47
N ARG A 10 2.40 -8.97 11.71
CA ARG A 10 3.62 -8.93 10.87
C ARG A 10 3.46 -8.06 9.61
N CYS A 11 2.25 -7.99 9.04
CA CYS A 11 1.91 -7.08 7.92
C CYS A 11 1.90 -5.59 8.32
N PHE A 12 2.06 -5.29 9.62
CA PHE A 12 1.89 -3.95 10.19
C PHE A 12 3.06 -3.01 9.87
N ALA A 13 4.27 -3.55 9.81
CA ALA A 13 5.47 -2.79 9.46
C ALA A 13 5.59 -2.56 7.94
N ASP A 14 5.08 -3.48 7.14
CA ASP A 14 5.30 -3.50 5.70
C ASP A 14 4.50 -2.41 4.99
N ALA A 15 3.22 -2.22 5.31
CA ALA A 15 2.39 -1.19 4.68
C ALA A 15 2.86 0.24 5.02
N PHE A 16 3.29 0.49 6.26
CA PHE A 16 3.82 1.79 6.69
C PHE A 16 5.21 2.06 6.12
N GLY A 17 6.06 1.02 6.06
CA GLY A 17 7.37 1.07 5.40
C GLY A 17 7.26 1.40 3.92
N GLN A 18 6.32 0.73 3.22
CA GLN A 18 6.07 0.96 1.79
C GLN A 18 5.46 2.33 1.51
N PHE A 19 4.53 2.80 2.33
CA PHE A 19 3.99 4.16 2.22
C PHE A 19 5.11 5.19 2.39
N THR A 20 5.93 5.05 3.43
CA THR A 20 7.08 5.96 3.67
C THR A 20 8.07 5.94 2.52
N LEU A 21 8.39 4.75 1.98
CA LEU A 21 9.28 4.59 0.84
C LEU A 21 8.70 5.28 -0.41
N SER A 22 7.41 5.07 -0.70
CA SER A 22 6.77 5.69 -1.86
C SER A 22 6.70 7.23 -1.77
N ILE A 23 6.47 7.80 -0.58
CA ILE A 23 6.53 9.24 -0.35
C ILE A 23 7.96 9.77 -0.52
N SER A 24 8.97 9.05 0.00
CA SER A 24 10.37 9.44 -0.16
C SER A 24 10.79 9.47 -1.62
N LEU A 25 10.35 8.50 -2.43
CA LEU A 25 10.62 8.42 -3.87
C LEU A 25 9.93 9.53 -4.68
N ARG A 26 8.91 10.18 -4.10
CA ARG A 26 8.11 11.25 -4.73
C ARG A 26 8.53 12.66 -4.29
N GLY A 27 9.70 12.79 -3.66
CA GLY A 27 10.24 14.10 -3.27
C GLY A 27 9.62 14.69 -1.99
N GLN A 28 9.01 13.86 -1.14
CA GLN A 28 8.42 14.26 0.15
C GLN A 28 7.40 15.42 0.02
N PRO A 29 6.28 15.19 -0.67
CA PRO A 29 5.21 16.18 -0.76
C PRO A 29 4.77 16.68 0.62
N LYS A 30 4.42 17.96 0.70
CA LYS A 30 3.79 18.56 1.88
C LYS A 30 2.29 18.24 1.89
N ASP A 31 1.68 18.24 3.08
CA ASP A 31 0.24 18.08 3.27
C ASP A 31 -0.34 16.76 2.72
N VAL A 32 0.41 15.67 2.91
CA VAL A 32 -0.01 14.34 2.46
C VAL A 32 -1.09 13.77 3.38
N MET A 33 -2.21 13.41 2.79
CA MET A 33 -3.27 12.66 3.45
C MET A 33 -3.00 11.15 3.35
N PHE A 34 -3.00 10.46 4.48
CA PHE A 34 -2.96 9.00 4.54
C PHE A 34 -4.37 8.47 4.75
N HIS A 35 -4.95 7.83 3.74
CA HIS A 35 -6.28 7.22 3.82
C HIS A 35 -6.17 5.73 4.16
N SER A 36 -6.87 5.28 5.20
CA SER A 36 -6.93 3.86 5.60
C SER A 36 -8.34 3.40 5.91
N ASP A 37 -8.53 2.09 6.03
CA ASP A 37 -9.73 1.57 6.70
C ASP A 37 -9.68 1.78 8.22
N GLN A 38 -10.77 1.42 8.91
CA GLN A 38 -10.88 1.48 10.37
C GLN A 38 -10.36 0.21 11.07
N GLY A 39 -9.48 -0.56 10.43
CA GLY A 39 -8.85 -1.72 11.05
C GLY A 39 -8.15 -1.34 12.35
N CYS A 40 -8.16 -2.26 13.32
CA CYS A 40 -7.60 -2.03 14.66
C CYS A 40 -6.14 -1.53 14.62
N GLN A 41 -5.40 -1.92 13.58
CA GLN A 41 -4.05 -1.45 13.29
C GLN A 41 -3.99 0.06 13.06
N TYR A 42 -4.81 0.58 12.16
CA TYR A 42 -4.79 1.97 11.74
C TYR A 42 -5.46 2.89 12.75
N SER A 43 -6.31 2.35 13.61
CA SER A 43 -6.90 3.07 14.76
C SER A 43 -6.00 3.10 16.00
N SER A 44 -4.85 2.41 15.99
CA SER A 44 -3.97 2.36 17.16
C SER A 44 -3.26 3.69 17.42
N LEU A 45 -3.09 4.05 18.70
CA LEU A 45 -2.42 5.29 19.10
C LEU A 45 -0.97 5.35 18.60
N ALA A 46 -0.26 4.22 18.65
CA ALA A 46 1.12 4.13 18.16
C ALA A 46 1.21 4.49 16.67
N TYR A 47 0.26 4.01 15.85
CA TYR A 47 0.22 4.31 14.42
C TYR A 47 -0.10 5.78 14.14
N GLN A 48 -1.08 6.33 14.86
CA GLN A 48 -1.45 7.75 14.77
C GLN A 48 -0.27 8.68 15.13
N GLN A 49 0.47 8.35 16.18
CA GLN A 49 1.67 9.11 16.56
C GLN A 49 2.75 9.07 15.48
N GLN A 50 2.93 7.93 14.81
CA GLN A 50 3.89 7.80 13.71
C GLN A 50 3.51 8.66 12.50
N LEU A 51 2.22 8.70 12.12
CA LEU A 51 1.72 9.59 11.07
C LEU A 51 1.90 11.06 11.45
N TRP A 52 1.59 11.42 12.68
CA TRP A 52 1.73 12.79 13.19
C TRP A 52 3.19 13.27 13.13
N ARG A 53 4.16 12.44 13.57
CA ARG A 53 5.60 12.76 13.49
C ARG A 53 6.08 13.01 12.06
N LYS A 54 5.45 12.36 11.08
CA LYS A 54 5.73 12.53 9.64
C LYS A 54 4.87 13.61 8.97
N ARG A 55 4.05 14.34 9.74
CA ARG A 55 3.15 15.41 9.27
C ARG A 55 2.12 14.92 8.26
N PHE A 56 1.66 13.69 8.41
CA PHE A 56 0.58 13.14 7.59
C PHE A 56 -0.78 13.36 8.26
N VAL A 57 -1.76 13.78 7.46
CA VAL A 57 -3.16 13.88 7.92
C VAL A 57 -3.82 12.53 7.71
N GLN A 58 -4.23 11.86 8.78
CA GLN A 58 -4.96 10.60 8.64
C GLN A 58 -6.42 10.86 8.25
N SER A 59 -6.89 10.15 7.25
CA SER A 59 -8.30 10.03 6.89
C SER A 59 -8.68 8.55 6.99
N MET A 60 -9.84 8.24 7.55
CA MET A 60 -10.31 6.85 7.65
C MET A 60 -11.66 6.69 6.96
N SER A 61 -11.85 5.55 6.30
CA SER A 61 -13.13 5.21 5.67
C SER A 61 -14.26 5.15 6.69
N ARG A 62 -15.50 5.35 6.23
CA ARG A 62 -16.68 5.18 7.08
C ARG A 62 -16.93 3.71 7.36
N ARG A 63 -17.43 3.37 8.55
CA ARG A 63 -17.89 2.00 8.84
C ARG A 63 -18.91 1.56 7.79
N GLY A 64 -18.67 0.40 7.21
CA GLY A 64 -19.54 -0.18 6.17
C GLY A 64 -19.29 0.33 4.75
N ASN A 65 -18.31 1.22 4.51
CA ASN A 65 -17.92 1.62 3.17
C ASN A 65 -16.72 0.82 2.65
N CYS A 66 -16.99 -0.34 2.03
CA CYS A 66 -15.93 -1.20 1.48
C CYS A 66 -15.25 -0.61 0.23
N TRP A 67 -15.89 0.35 -0.44
CA TRP A 67 -15.35 0.94 -1.67
C TRP A 67 -14.07 1.74 -1.44
N ASP A 68 -13.95 2.37 -0.27
CA ASP A 68 -12.77 3.16 0.09
C ASP A 68 -11.51 2.30 0.20
N ASN A 69 -11.65 1.03 0.60
CA ASN A 69 -10.54 0.08 0.74
C ASN A 69 -10.32 -0.80 -0.50
N ALA A 70 -11.27 -0.81 -1.44
CA ALA A 70 -11.24 -1.67 -2.62
C ALA A 70 -9.92 -1.57 -3.44
N PRO A 71 -9.26 -0.39 -3.58
CA PRO A 71 -7.96 -0.32 -4.24
C PRO A 71 -6.86 -1.12 -3.54
N MET A 72 -6.76 -1.00 -2.20
CA MET A 72 -5.78 -1.73 -1.41
C MET A 72 -6.09 -3.23 -1.37
N GLU A 73 -7.36 -3.61 -1.23
CA GLU A 73 -7.78 -5.02 -1.29
C GLU A 73 -7.41 -5.66 -2.63
N ARG A 74 -7.63 -4.94 -3.74
CA ARG A 74 -7.25 -5.42 -5.08
C ARG A 74 -5.74 -5.60 -5.21
N LEU A 75 -4.95 -4.66 -4.69
CA LEU A 75 -3.49 -4.76 -4.68
C LEU A 75 -3.05 -6.01 -3.92
N PHE A 76 -3.49 -6.18 -2.67
CA PHE A 76 -3.09 -7.33 -1.85
C PHE A 76 -3.58 -8.66 -2.41
N ARG A 77 -4.77 -8.69 -2.99
CA ARG A 77 -5.29 -9.88 -3.68
C ARG A 77 -4.36 -10.28 -4.82
N SER A 78 -3.99 -9.33 -5.68
CA SER A 78 -3.11 -9.57 -6.83
C SER A 78 -1.73 -10.03 -6.38
N TYR A 79 -1.16 -9.39 -5.36
CA TYR A 79 0.12 -9.78 -4.78
C TYR A 79 0.11 -11.23 -4.29
N LYS A 80 -0.91 -11.61 -3.50
CA LYS A 80 -1.03 -12.96 -2.95
C LYS A 80 -1.24 -14.04 -4.02
N SER A 81 -1.93 -13.70 -5.12
CA SER A 81 -2.23 -14.68 -6.18
C SER A 81 -1.14 -14.80 -7.24
N GLU A 82 -0.43 -13.70 -7.54
CA GLU A 82 0.45 -13.61 -8.70
C GLU A 82 1.94 -13.64 -8.33
N TRP A 83 2.31 -13.21 -7.11
CA TRP A 83 3.71 -12.96 -6.76
C TRP A 83 4.18 -13.70 -5.52
N MET A 84 3.35 -13.72 -4.47
CA MET A 84 3.74 -14.27 -3.17
C MET A 84 4.08 -15.77 -3.29
N PRO A 85 5.25 -16.20 -2.79
CA PRO A 85 5.61 -17.62 -2.77
C PRO A 85 4.58 -18.45 -2.00
N LYS A 86 4.23 -19.64 -2.52
CA LYS A 86 3.24 -20.54 -1.89
C LYS A 86 3.65 -20.98 -0.49
N GLN A 87 4.96 -21.13 -0.25
CA GLN A 87 5.54 -21.52 1.03
C GLN A 87 5.76 -20.32 1.97
N GLY A 88 5.47 -19.09 1.53
CA GLY A 88 5.82 -17.87 2.24
C GLY A 88 7.30 -17.53 2.16
N TYR A 89 7.73 -16.56 2.98
CA TYR A 89 9.11 -16.11 3.09
C TYR A 89 9.80 -16.73 4.30
N GLN A 90 11.11 -16.96 4.20
CA GLN A 90 11.89 -17.52 5.30
C GLN A 90 12.15 -16.50 6.41
N ASN A 91 12.28 -15.22 6.04
CA ASN A 91 12.54 -14.13 6.98
C ASN A 91 11.99 -12.79 6.48
N LEU A 92 12.03 -11.79 7.36
CA LEU A 92 11.49 -10.45 7.09
C LEU A 92 12.28 -9.67 6.03
N ASP A 93 13.59 -9.86 5.94
CA ASP A 93 14.43 -9.15 4.97
C ASP A 93 14.13 -9.62 3.54
N GLU A 94 13.97 -10.93 3.36
CA GLU A 94 13.53 -11.54 2.11
C GLU A 94 12.14 -11.01 1.70
N ALA A 95 11.17 -11.05 2.63
CA ALA A 95 9.82 -10.53 2.39
C ALA A 95 9.86 -9.05 2.01
N THR A 96 10.62 -8.23 2.74
CA THR A 96 10.72 -6.79 2.51
C THR A 96 11.27 -6.50 1.11
N LYS A 97 12.34 -7.19 0.71
CA LYS A 97 12.96 -7.03 -0.61
C LYS A 97 12.02 -7.44 -1.73
N ASP A 98 11.40 -8.61 -1.62
CA ASP A 98 10.52 -9.13 -2.67
C ASP A 98 9.24 -8.31 -2.79
N ILE A 99 8.61 -7.91 -1.68
CA ILE A 99 7.43 -7.04 -1.70
C ILE A 99 7.78 -5.66 -2.28
N SER A 100 8.92 -5.08 -1.90
CA SER A 100 9.36 -3.79 -2.44
C SER A 100 9.57 -3.88 -3.95
N TYR A 101 10.19 -4.97 -4.42
CA TYR A 101 10.38 -5.20 -5.85
C TYR A 101 9.04 -5.38 -6.58
N TYR A 102 8.13 -6.18 -6.03
CA TYR A 102 6.78 -6.34 -6.57
C TYR A 102 6.09 -4.99 -6.75
N LEU A 103 6.09 -4.14 -5.73
CA LEU A 103 5.38 -2.86 -5.78
C LEU A 103 6.05 -1.86 -6.72
N MET A 104 7.35 -1.64 -6.54
CA MET A 104 8.07 -0.57 -7.23
C MET A 104 8.33 -0.88 -8.69
N SER A 105 8.58 -2.15 -9.02
CA SER A 105 8.97 -2.57 -10.36
C SER A 105 7.78 -3.17 -11.10
N TYR A 106 7.21 -4.25 -10.57
CA TYR A 106 6.21 -5.01 -11.32
C TYR A 106 4.84 -4.33 -11.31
N TYR A 107 4.22 -4.15 -10.15
CA TYR A 107 2.86 -3.64 -9.99
C TYR A 107 2.72 -2.23 -10.59
N ASN A 108 3.63 -1.31 -10.25
CA ASN A 108 3.51 0.08 -10.68
C ASN A 108 3.93 0.33 -12.14
N GLN A 109 4.91 -0.40 -12.67
CA GLN A 109 5.50 -0.08 -13.98
C GLN A 109 5.14 -1.06 -15.08
N GLN A 110 4.81 -2.31 -14.75
CA GLN A 110 4.67 -3.39 -15.74
C GLN A 110 3.28 -4.03 -15.74
N ARG A 111 2.62 -4.15 -14.58
CA ARG A 111 1.34 -4.85 -14.45
C ARG A 111 0.21 -4.06 -15.12
N PRO A 112 -0.49 -4.61 -16.12
CA PRO A 112 -1.65 -3.95 -16.72
C PRO A 112 -2.88 -4.05 -15.80
N HIS A 113 -3.67 -2.98 -15.74
CA HIS A 113 -4.90 -2.95 -14.95
C HIS A 113 -6.12 -2.74 -15.85
N SER A 114 -7.06 -3.69 -15.86
CA SER A 114 -8.31 -3.59 -16.63
C SER A 114 -9.11 -2.33 -16.29
N TYR A 115 -9.15 -1.95 -15.01
CA TYR A 115 -9.80 -0.71 -14.55
C TYR A 115 -9.18 0.56 -15.19
N ASN A 116 -7.88 0.53 -15.50
CA ASN A 116 -7.18 1.63 -16.15
C ASN A 116 -7.15 1.50 -17.68
N GLY A 117 -8.02 0.66 -18.27
CA GLY A 117 -8.01 0.38 -19.71
C GLY A 117 -6.76 -0.36 -20.17
N GLY A 118 -6.17 -1.19 -19.30
CA GLY A 118 -4.93 -1.93 -19.58
C GLY A 118 -3.64 -1.19 -19.25
N LEU A 119 -3.73 0.09 -18.82
CA LEU A 119 -2.55 0.86 -18.42
C LEU A 119 -2.01 0.44 -17.05
N THR A 120 -0.70 0.62 -16.87
CA THR A 120 -0.06 0.47 -15.56
C THR A 120 -0.39 1.66 -14.65
N PRO A 121 -0.25 1.54 -13.31
CA PRO A 121 -0.52 2.64 -12.39
C PRO A 121 0.24 3.92 -12.74
N VAL A 122 1.53 3.82 -13.07
CA VAL A 122 2.35 4.98 -13.46
C VAL A 122 1.86 5.61 -14.77
N GLN A 123 1.42 4.80 -15.74
CA GLN A 123 0.87 5.32 -17.00
C GLN A 123 -0.47 6.03 -16.79
N ALA A 124 -1.35 5.44 -15.96
CA ALA A 124 -2.62 6.04 -15.60
C ALA A 124 -2.44 7.38 -14.86
N GLU A 125 -1.52 7.44 -13.90
CA GLU A 125 -1.15 8.67 -13.18
C GLU A 125 -0.64 9.76 -14.14
N LYS A 126 0.30 9.43 -15.04
CA LYS A 126 0.80 10.37 -16.06
C LYS A 126 -0.32 10.90 -16.96
N ARG A 127 -1.27 10.05 -17.33
CA ARG A 127 -2.42 10.46 -18.14
C ARG A 127 -3.33 11.43 -17.38
N LEU A 128 -3.59 11.17 -16.11
CA LEU A 128 -4.38 12.05 -15.25
C LEU A 128 -3.70 13.41 -15.05
N ASN A 129 -2.39 13.45 -14.78
CA ASN A 129 -1.66 14.71 -14.59
C ASN A 129 -1.67 15.60 -15.84
N LYS A 130 -1.60 15.00 -17.03
CA LYS A 130 -1.77 15.73 -18.30
C LYS A 130 -3.16 16.35 -18.44
N LEU A 131 -4.20 15.66 -17.96
CA LEU A 131 -5.57 16.16 -18.00
C LEU A 131 -5.81 17.26 -16.96
N SER A 132 -5.09 17.22 -15.82
CA SER A 132 -5.23 18.21 -14.75
C SER A 132 -4.37 19.47 -14.93
N GLY A 133 -3.63 19.60 -16.04
CA GLY A 133 -2.80 20.78 -16.33
C GLY A 133 -1.55 20.94 -15.45
N ASN A 134 -1.19 19.91 -14.69
CA ASN A 134 0.03 19.90 -13.87
C ASN A 134 1.16 19.27 -14.70
N SER A 135 1.81 20.07 -15.55
CA SER A 135 3.01 19.70 -16.32
C SER A 135 4.16 20.64 -16.02
#